data_AF-A0A376FEM2-F1
#
_entry.id   AF-A0A376FEM2-F1
#
_cell.length_a   1.000
_cell.length_b   1.000
_cell.length_c   1.000
_cell.angle_alpha   90.00
_cell.angle_beta   90.00
_cell.angle_gamma   90.00
#
_symmetry.space_group_name_H-M   'P 1'
#
loop_
_entity.id
_entity.type
_entity.pdbx_description
1 polymer ?
#
loop_
_entity_poly.entity_id
_entity_poly.type
_entity_poly.pdbx_seq_one_letter_code
_entity_poly.pdbx_strand_id
1 'polypeptide(L)'
;MPYLKHSPIAAAISLALSSTLFTAHAAIIDFANLPASGAVTDLPAEIQALIPATANANFSKNTGDPNYVYQYSAGNIPIYGDGITLEGPGAEAFEHSVTVIQNSTSGSPGVIFGDDLTIRTQSKVAANNGKDVDGIRTHGMNTPDNPVFVITGDRTHIYVNGQSGDGINAGYSSFSQGSLGSANIYVGDDLYIETTGSTGRGISAYALNDASKAKNNVIVGDRAHIVTRGTYAEGIRTNQSGSYVRLGNEAAIETYGTSAYGLYAGSASKIELGKNATITTDAASASGVYSTGSSTITLDERATITTNGASAHGVYAYTGAVNIGDNVTIAVNSSEKTSSSAQAPHGMYAWSRGVITLEGGATVTTAGQRDSGSYALNAGNGGVIDASAGGKFVLNGDILSAGGIAATSTLPAQNSTITLNMDNNSLWNGASYIGEQRQRYRDYRAYDE
;
A
#
# COMPACT_ATOMS: atom_id res chain seq x y z
N MET A 1 -20.35 28.88 -26.36
CA MET A 1 -19.03 28.22 -26.21
C MET A 1 -19.27 26.94 -25.45
N PRO A 2 -19.33 25.76 -26.09
CA PRO A 2 -19.41 24.52 -25.33
C PRO A 2 -18.07 24.36 -24.59
N TYR A 3 -18.12 24.06 -23.29
CA TYR A 3 -16.94 23.72 -22.50
C TYR A 3 -16.25 22.52 -23.19
N LEU A 4 -15.05 22.73 -23.72
CA LEU A 4 -14.20 21.64 -24.20
C LEU A 4 -13.90 20.75 -22.99
N LYS A 5 -14.39 19.50 -23.02
CA LYS A 5 -14.10 18.49 -21.99
C LYS A 5 -12.65 18.02 -22.19
N HIS A 6 -11.77 18.58 -21.38
CA HIS A 6 -10.37 18.16 -21.28
C HIS A 6 -10.21 17.40 -19.98
N SER A 7 -9.49 16.29 -20.03
CA SER A 7 -9.07 15.54 -18.85
C SER A 7 -7.64 15.88 -18.50
N PRO A 8 -7.38 16.51 -17.36
CA PRO A 8 -6.09 16.42 -16.72
C PRO A 8 -5.91 14.99 -16.16
N ILE A 9 -5.31 14.11 -16.94
CA ILE A 9 -4.73 12.89 -16.38
C ILE A 9 -3.48 13.38 -15.63
N ALA A 10 -3.53 13.49 -14.29
CA ALA A 10 -2.39 14.03 -13.53
C ALA A 10 -1.07 13.40 -13.99
N ALA A 11 -0.04 14.25 -14.05
CA ALA A 11 1.22 14.11 -14.77
C ALA A 11 1.92 12.76 -14.58
N ALA A 12 1.40 11.69 -15.18
CA ALA A 12 1.96 10.36 -15.31
C ALA A 12 2.95 9.91 -14.23
N ILE A 13 2.66 10.13 -12.93
CA ILE A 13 3.63 10.06 -11.83
C ILE A 13 4.54 11.30 -11.79
N SER A 14 4.27 12.32 -10.96
CA SER A 14 5.25 13.39 -10.68
C SER A 14 6.48 12.76 -10.00
N LEU A 15 7.47 12.27 -10.77
CA LEU A 15 8.67 11.52 -10.33
C LEU A 15 8.44 10.01 -10.09
N ALA A 16 8.34 9.16 -11.13
CA ALA A 16 8.41 7.69 -10.92
C ALA A 16 9.69 7.24 -10.20
N LEU A 17 10.76 8.04 -10.25
CA LEU A 17 11.94 8.09 -9.39
C LEU A 17 12.51 9.50 -9.56
N SER A 18 12.94 10.22 -8.52
CA SER A 18 13.60 11.51 -8.77
C SER A 18 14.93 11.32 -9.53
N SER A 19 15.07 11.89 -10.74
CA SER A 19 16.30 12.59 -11.19
C SER A 19 16.23 13.20 -12.60
N THR A 20 15.12 13.16 -13.35
CA THR A 20 15.06 13.81 -14.67
C THR A 20 14.07 14.97 -14.72
N LEU A 21 14.58 16.10 -15.21
CA LEU A 21 13.91 17.37 -15.43
C LEU A 21 12.79 17.22 -16.47
N PHE A 22 11.58 16.86 -16.04
CA PHE A 22 10.36 17.22 -16.76
C PHE A 22 9.63 18.29 -15.96
N THR A 23 9.23 19.37 -16.63
CA THR A 23 8.30 20.34 -16.05
C THR A 23 6.96 19.63 -15.83
N ALA A 24 6.56 19.43 -14.58
CA ALA A 24 5.31 18.80 -14.18
C ALA A 24 4.10 19.57 -14.75
N HIS A 25 3.66 19.23 -15.95
CA HIS A 25 2.35 19.60 -16.47
C HIS A 25 1.46 18.37 -16.39
N ALA A 26 0.22 18.53 -15.92
CA ALA A 26 -0.78 17.46 -15.99
C ALA A 26 -0.93 17.03 -17.46
N ALA A 27 -0.96 15.72 -17.70
CA ALA A 27 -1.11 15.21 -19.05
C ALA A 27 -2.56 15.46 -19.48
N ILE A 28 -2.78 16.34 -20.45
CA ILE A 28 -4.14 16.66 -20.89
C ILE A 28 -4.48 15.83 -22.13
N ILE A 29 -5.44 14.91 -21.99
CA ILE A 29 -6.09 14.32 -23.16
C ILE A 29 -7.34 15.15 -23.47
N ASP A 30 -7.33 15.79 -24.64
CA ASP A 30 -8.55 16.36 -25.24
C ASP A 30 -9.38 15.21 -25.83
N PHE A 31 -10.14 14.55 -24.96
CA PHE A 31 -10.99 13.43 -25.35
C PHE A 31 -12.03 13.82 -26.39
N ALA A 32 -12.50 15.08 -26.40
CA ALA A 32 -13.51 15.53 -27.35
C ALA A 32 -12.95 15.47 -28.78
N ASN A 33 -11.73 15.97 -28.99
CA ASN A 33 -11.09 16.04 -30.30
C ASN A 33 -10.22 14.82 -30.66
N LEU A 34 -10.02 13.89 -29.72
CA LEU A 34 -9.31 12.64 -30.00
C LEU A 34 -10.02 11.86 -31.14
N PRO A 35 -9.29 11.45 -32.21
CA PRO A 35 -9.88 10.71 -33.33
C PRO A 35 -10.38 9.32 -32.88
N ALA A 36 -11.24 8.70 -33.70
CA ALA A 36 -11.81 7.38 -33.40
C ALA A 36 -10.73 6.28 -33.23
N SER A 37 -9.62 6.41 -33.95
CA SER A 37 -8.39 5.63 -33.78
C SER A 37 -7.20 6.49 -34.19
N GLY A 38 -6.01 6.12 -33.72
CA GLY A 38 -4.77 6.86 -34.01
C GLY A 38 -3.55 6.12 -33.49
N ALA A 39 -2.37 6.71 -33.70
CA ALA A 39 -1.14 6.16 -33.16
C ALA A 39 -0.94 6.61 -31.70
N VAL A 40 -0.31 5.79 -30.88
CA VAL A 40 0.07 6.16 -29.50
C VAL A 40 0.97 7.38 -29.48
N THR A 41 1.77 7.59 -30.53
CA THR A 41 2.61 8.79 -30.72
C THR A 41 1.82 10.08 -30.85
N ASP A 42 0.51 10.00 -31.11
CA ASP A 42 -0.38 11.15 -31.20
C ASP A 42 -0.96 11.54 -29.81
N LEU A 43 -0.75 10.73 -28.77
CA LEU A 43 -1.13 11.03 -27.40
C LEU A 43 -0.11 11.99 -26.74
N PRO A 44 -0.44 12.66 -25.62
CA PRO A 44 0.53 13.44 -24.86
C PRO A 44 1.75 12.61 -24.44
N ALA A 45 2.94 13.22 -24.45
CA ALA A 45 4.21 12.52 -24.18
C ALA A 45 4.24 11.85 -22.79
N GLU A 46 3.58 12.46 -21.83
CA GLU A 46 3.42 11.97 -20.47
C GLU A 46 2.62 10.65 -20.45
N ILE A 47 1.56 10.54 -21.26
CA ILE A 47 0.77 9.31 -21.40
C ILE A 47 1.56 8.24 -22.14
N GLN A 48 2.30 8.62 -23.18
CA GLN A 48 3.18 7.71 -23.91
C GLN A 48 4.21 7.05 -22.97
N ALA A 49 4.76 7.80 -22.01
CA ALA A 49 5.76 7.31 -21.07
C ALA A 49 5.24 6.22 -20.11
N LEU A 50 3.92 6.15 -19.90
CA LEU A 50 3.28 5.12 -19.07
C LEU A 50 2.97 3.84 -19.83
N ILE A 51 2.90 3.92 -21.16
CA ILE A 51 2.53 2.79 -22.00
C ILE A 51 3.77 1.91 -22.20
N PRO A 52 3.73 0.61 -21.84
CA PRO A 52 4.85 -0.29 -22.08
C PRO A 52 5.23 -0.31 -23.56
N ALA A 53 6.53 -0.30 -23.87
CA ALA A 53 7.02 -0.33 -25.25
C ALA A 53 6.56 -1.56 -26.05
N THR A 54 6.13 -2.61 -25.37
CA THR A 54 5.58 -3.86 -25.91
C THR A 54 4.05 -3.84 -26.09
N ALA A 55 3.39 -2.72 -25.80
CA ALA A 55 1.97 -2.51 -26.10
C ALA A 55 1.73 -2.23 -27.59
N ASN A 56 0.46 -2.17 -27.99
CA ASN A 56 0.11 -1.80 -29.37
C ASN A 56 0.50 -0.35 -29.66
N ALA A 57 0.99 -0.11 -30.88
CA ALA A 57 1.31 1.24 -31.33
C ALA A 57 0.06 2.09 -31.68
N ASN A 58 -1.14 1.51 -31.66
CA ASN A 58 -2.39 2.19 -31.99
C ASN A 58 -3.38 2.18 -30.83
N PHE A 59 -4.21 3.21 -30.76
CA PHE A 59 -5.34 3.30 -29.85
C PHE A 59 -6.67 3.28 -30.58
N SER A 60 -7.76 3.08 -29.84
CA SER A 60 -9.13 3.23 -30.32
C SER A 60 -9.99 3.90 -29.25
N LYS A 61 -10.62 5.01 -29.62
CA LYS A 61 -11.52 5.76 -28.73
C LYS A 61 -12.83 5.00 -28.58
N ASN A 62 -13.22 4.77 -27.33
CA ASN A 62 -14.51 4.22 -26.99
C ASN A 62 -15.49 5.35 -26.62
N THR A 63 -16.70 5.29 -27.18
CA THR A 63 -17.77 6.29 -26.94
C THR A 63 -19.02 5.66 -26.32
N GLY A 64 -18.97 4.37 -25.98
CA GLY A 64 -20.04 3.70 -25.26
C GLY A 64 -19.90 3.86 -23.74
N ASP A 65 -20.99 3.55 -23.05
CA ASP A 65 -21.09 3.53 -21.59
C ASP A 65 -21.11 2.06 -21.12
N PRO A 66 -19.96 1.38 -21.05
CA PRO A 66 -19.92 -0.03 -20.68
C PRO A 66 -20.27 -0.21 -19.20
N ASN A 67 -20.89 -1.35 -18.87
CA ASN A 67 -21.13 -1.72 -17.48
C ASN A 67 -19.86 -2.27 -16.78
N TYR A 68 -18.88 -2.73 -17.56
CA TYR A 68 -17.57 -3.25 -17.14
C TYR A 68 -16.61 -3.23 -18.34
N VAL A 69 -15.30 -3.26 -18.09
CA VAL A 69 -14.26 -3.32 -19.12
C VAL A 69 -13.44 -4.60 -18.99
N TYR A 70 -13.31 -5.32 -20.09
CA TYR A 70 -12.52 -6.55 -20.17
C TYR A 70 -11.57 -6.47 -21.37
N GLN A 71 -10.27 -6.43 -21.09
CA GLN A 71 -9.22 -6.37 -22.10
C GLN A 71 -8.31 -7.61 -22.00
N TYR A 72 -8.46 -8.54 -22.96
CA TYR A 72 -7.74 -9.82 -22.97
C TYR A 72 -6.50 -9.86 -23.90
N SER A 73 -6.39 -8.92 -24.83
CA SER A 73 -5.34 -8.93 -25.85
C SER A 73 -4.67 -7.57 -25.98
N ALA A 74 -3.40 -7.57 -26.40
CA ALA A 74 -2.65 -6.37 -26.71
C ALA A 74 -3.10 -5.71 -28.03
N GLY A 75 -4.36 -5.86 -28.47
CA GLY A 75 -4.90 -5.14 -29.62
C GLY A 75 -4.84 -3.62 -29.43
N ASN A 76 -5.50 -2.85 -30.31
CA ASN A 76 -5.55 -1.40 -30.16
C ASN A 76 -5.94 -1.02 -28.72
N ILE A 77 -5.24 -0.07 -28.14
CA ILE A 77 -5.45 0.36 -26.76
C ILE A 77 -6.80 1.08 -26.68
N PRO A 78 -7.81 0.53 -25.97
CA PRO A 78 -9.06 1.23 -25.76
C PRO A 78 -8.85 2.45 -24.86
N ILE A 79 -9.38 3.59 -25.30
CA ILE A 79 -9.35 4.86 -24.58
C ILE A 79 -10.80 5.27 -24.28
N TYR A 80 -11.15 5.29 -23.00
CA TYR A 80 -12.42 5.78 -22.49
C TYR A 80 -12.25 7.22 -22.00
N GLY A 81 -13.22 8.09 -22.31
CA GLY A 81 -13.18 9.49 -21.89
C GLY A 81 -13.53 9.71 -20.42
N ASP A 82 -13.90 10.95 -20.10
CA ASP A 82 -14.21 11.39 -18.73
C ASP A 82 -15.61 10.98 -18.26
N GLY A 83 -15.76 10.82 -16.95
CA GLY A 83 -17.05 10.62 -16.29
C GLY A 83 -17.67 9.24 -16.54
N ILE A 84 -16.84 8.25 -16.90
CA ILE A 84 -17.29 6.89 -17.14
C ILE A 84 -17.70 6.25 -15.82
N THR A 85 -18.88 5.62 -15.81
CA THR A 85 -19.38 4.88 -14.65
C THR A 85 -19.55 3.40 -14.99
N LEU A 86 -18.91 2.52 -14.21
CA LEU A 86 -19.01 1.07 -14.32
C LEU A 86 -19.80 0.54 -13.11
N GLU A 87 -20.99 -0.04 -13.34
CA GLU A 87 -21.92 -0.47 -12.28
C GLU A 87 -21.94 -1.99 -12.02
N GLY A 88 -21.26 -2.78 -12.86
CA GLY A 88 -21.22 -4.22 -12.69
C GLY A 88 -19.87 -4.71 -12.22
N PRO A 89 -19.81 -5.90 -11.61
CA PRO A 89 -18.73 -6.80 -11.99
C PRO A 89 -18.95 -7.30 -13.44
N GLY A 90 -17.89 -7.79 -14.05
CA GLY A 90 -17.86 -8.37 -15.40
C GLY A 90 -18.74 -9.60 -15.61
N ALA A 91 -18.65 -10.22 -16.79
CA ALA A 91 -19.39 -11.45 -17.12
C ALA A 91 -19.06 -12.60 -16.15
N GLU A 92 -19.87 -13.68 -16.14
CA GLU A 92 -19.77 -14.79 -15.16
C GLU A 92 -18.36 -15.39 -14.98
N ALA A 93 -17.50 -15.32 -16.00
CA ALA A 93 -16.12 -15.81 -15.91
C ALA A 93 -15.22 -14.95 -14.99
N PHE A 94 -15.50 -13.64 -14.84
CA PHE A 94 -14.71 -12.70 -14.06
C PHE A 94 -15.61 -11.65 -13.42
N GLU A 95 -15.83 -11.75 -12.11
CA GLU A 95 -16.68 -10.81 -11.36
C GLU A 95 -15.94 -9.49 -10.98
N HIS A 96 -15.13 -8.91 -11.87
CA HIS A 96 -14.43 -7.63 -11.62
C HIS A 96 -14.85 -6.56 -12.64
N SER A 97 -14.80 -5.27 -12.26
CA SER A 97 -15.33 -4.18 -13.12
C SER A 97 -14.37 -3.78 -14.24
N VAL A 98 -13.09 -3.63 -13.94
CA VAL A 98 -12.03 -3.49 -14.95
C VAL A 98 -11.12 -4.70 -14.82
N THR A 99 -11.04 -5.50 -15.88
CA THR A 99 -10.11 -6.64 -15.94
C THR A 99 -9.20 -6.48 -17.14
N VAL A 100 -7.90 -6.37 -16.90
CA VAL A 100 -6.88 -6.45 -17.95
C VAL A 100 -6.08 -7.72 -17.73
N ILE A 101 -6.07 -8.59 -18.74
CA ILE A 101 -5.50 -9.92 -18.66
C ILE A 101 -4.78 -10.31 -19.94
N GLN A 102 -3.71 -11.10 -19.81
CA GLN A 102 -3.14 -11.81 -20.95
C GLN A 102 -2.70 -13.23 -20.57
N ASN A 103 -3.15 -14.23 -21.32
CA ASN A 103 -2.61 -15.59 -21.23
C ASN A 103 -1.46 -15.79 -22.23
N SER A 104 -0.56 -14.82 -22.31
CA SER A 104 0.65 -14.87 -23.14
C SER A 104 1.79 -14.13 -22.46
N THR A 105 3.02 -14.60 -22.68
CA THR A 105 4.26 -13.95 -22.24
C THR A 105 4.73 -12.86 -23.20
N SER A 106 3.95 -12.51 -24.23
CA SER A 106 4.30 -11.48 -25.23
C SER A 106 3.18 -10.48 -25.41
N GLY A 107 3.51 -9.19 -25.53
CA GLY A 107 2.53 -8.11 -25.66
C GLY A 107 2.04 -7.60 -24.31
N SER A 108 1.56 -6.36 -24.30
CA SER A 108 1.14 -5.63 -23.10
C SER A 108 -0.26 -5.06 -23.34
N PRO A 109 -1.33 -5.78 -22.97
CA PRO A 109 -2.68 -5.24 -23.03
C PRO A 109 -2.82 -4.14 -22.00
N GLY A 110 -3.62 -3.14 -22.34
CA GLY A 110 -4.01 -2.14 -21.37
C GLY A 110 -5.21 -1.34 -21.77
N VAL A 111 -5.62 -0.46 -20.88
CA VAL A 111 -6.78 0.43 -21.03
C VAL A 111 -6.44 1.78 -20.42
N ILE A 112 -6.99 2.83 -21.04
CA ILE A 112 -6.89 4.21 -20.54
C ILE A 112 -8.30 4.72 -20.26
N PHE A 113 -8.49 5.30 -19.08
CA PHE A 113 -9.66 6.07 -18.71
C PHE A 113 -9.24 7.52 -18.46
N GLY A 114 -10.10 8.46 -18.83
CA GLY A 114 -9.97 9.86 -18.42
C GLY A 114 -10.28 10.08 -16.95
N ASP A 115 -10.65 11.31 -16.63
CA ASP A 115 -11.01 11.74 -15.29
C ASP A 115 -12.38 11.20 -14.85
N ASP A 116 -12.63 11.28 -13.55
CA ASP A 116 -13.95 11.05 -12.96
C ASP A 116 -14.48 9.62 -13.25
N LEU A 117 -13.58 8.65 -13.44
CA LEU A 117 -13.93 7.23 -13.51
C LEU A 117 -14.59 6.82 -12.20
N THR A 118 -15.81 6.30 -12.25
CA THR A 118 -16.51 5.73 -11.11
C THR A 118 -16.72 4.25 -11.31
N ILE A 119 -16.28 3.44 -10.35
CA ILE A 119 -16.48 1.99 -10.33
C ILE A 119 -17.32 1.63 -9.10
N ARG A 120 -18.42 0.93 -9.31
CA ARG A 120 -19.21 0.29 -8.25
C ARG A 120 -19.29 -1.19 -8.54
N THR A 121 -18.80 -2.01 -7.63
CA THR A 121 -18.73 -3.45 -7.83
C THR A 121 -19.15 -4.23 -6.60
N GLN A 122 -19.94 -5.27 -6.85
CA GLN A 122 -20.44 -6.23 -5.87
C GLN A 122 -20.70 -7.54 -6.60
N SER A 123 -20.60 -8.69 -5.94
CA SER A 123 -20.91 -9.98 -6.59
C SER A 123 -22.34 -10.02 -7.11
N LYS A 124 -22.57 -10.66 -8.27
CA LYS A 124 -23.90 -10.78 -8.90
C LYS A 124 -24.77 -11.82 -8.21
N VAL A 125 -24.15 -12.78 -7.53
CA VAL A 125 -24.86 -13.87 -6.88
C VAL A 125 -25.05 -13.49 -5.42
N ALA A 126 -26.29 -13.34 -4.97
CA ALA A 126 -26.59 -12.92 -3.59
C ALA A 126 -25.95 -13.82 -2.51
N ALA A 127 -25.84 -15.12 -2.77
CA ALA A 127 -25.16 -16.09 -1.89
C ALA A 127 -23.63 -15.92 -1.86
N ASN A 128 -23.09 -15.23 -2.85
CA ASN A 128 -21.70 -14.83 -3.00
C ASN A 128 -21.53 -13.32 -2.76
N ASN A 129 -22.55 -12.60 -2.28
CA ASN A 129 -22.39 -11.21 -1.87
C ASN A 129 -21.23 -11.19 -0.89
N GLY A 130 -20.16 -10.53 -1.29
CA GLY A 130 -18.89 -10.74 -0.63
C GLY A 130 -18.08 -11.95 -1.14
N LYS A 131 -17.80 -12.10 -2.43
CA LYS A 131 -16.67 -12.92 -2.92
C LYS A 131 -15.57 -12.01 -3.47
N ASP A 132 -14.49 -12.56 -4.04
CA ASP A 132 -13.35 -11.85 -4.63
C ASP A 132 -13.80 -11.00 -5.85
N VAL A 133 -14.54 -9.91 -5.64
CA VAL A 133 -14.82 -8.89 -6.68
C VAL A 133 -13.87 -7.73 -6.50
N ASP A 134 -13.26 -7.27 -7.59
CA ASP A 134 -12.28 -6.18 -7.54
C ASP A 134 -12.76 -5.04 -8.43
N GLY A 135 -12.42 -3.81 -8.05
CA GLY A 135 -12.68 -2.65 -8.89
C GLY A 135 -11.83 -2.72 -10.16
N ILE A 136 -10.51 -2.69 -9.98
CA ILE A 136 -9.51 -2.90 -11.02
C ILE A 136 -8.73 -4.17 -10.73
N ARG A 137 -8.70 -5.08 -11.70
CA ARG A 137 -8.06 -6.39 -11.63
C ARG A 137 -7.05 -6.52 -12.77
N THR A 138 -5.82 -6.88 -12.43
CA THR A 138 -4.86 -7.37 -13.42
C THR A 138 -4.47 -8.83 -13.15
N HIS A 139 -4.32 -9.58 -14.23
CA HIS A 139 -3.97 -10.99 -14.21
C HIS A 139 -3.14 -11.33 -15.45
N GLY A 140 -2.36 -12.41 -15.43
CA GLY A 140 -1.83 -12.95 -16.68
C GLY A 140 -0.51 -13.71 -16.55
N MET A 141 0.10 -13.99 -17.69
CA MET A 141 1.42 -14.60 -17.82
C MET A 141 2.52 -13.58 -18.20
N ASN A 142 2.21 -12.29 -18.11
CA ASN A 142 3.11 -11.19 -18.42
C ASN A 142 4.34 -11.18 -17.52
N THR A 143 5.52 -10.98 -18.10
CA THR A 143 6.78 -10.82 -17.39
C THR A 143 7.04 -9.33 -17.13
N PRO A 144 8.07 -8.98 -16.35
CA PRO A 144 8.43 -7.59 -16.13
C PRO A 144 8.75 -6.79 -17.41
N ASP A 145 9.08 -7.46 -18.52
CA ASP A 145 9.40 -6.83 -19.80
C ASP A 145 8.15 -6.48 -20.62
N ASN A 146 7.01 -7.07 -20.29
CA ASN A 146 5.75 -6.86 -21.00
C ASN A 146 4.53 -6.81 -20.06
N PRO A 147 4.52 -5.94 -19.04
CA PRO A 147 3.44 -5.89 -18.06
C PRO A 147 2.12 -5.49 -18.71
N VAL A 148 0.99 -6.00 -18.20
CA VAL A 148 -0.30 -5.38 -18.50
C VAL A 148 -0.34 -3.98 -17.90
N PHE A 149 -1.20 -3.09 -18.41
CA PHE A 149 -1.30 -1.75 -17.84
C PHE A 149 -2.73 -1.21 -17.75
N VAL A 150 -2.96 -0.36 -16.75
CA VAL A 150 -4.20 0.41 -16.58
C VAL A 150 -3.80 1.84 -16.26
N ILE A 151 -4.38 2.80 -16.97
CA ILE A 151 -4.20 4.23 -16.69
C ILE A 151 -5.58 4.83 -16.42
N THR A 152 -5.73 5.54 -15.31
CA THR A 152 -6.93 6.33 -15.00
C THR A 152 -6.54 7.76 -14.69
N GLY A 153 -7.41 8.71 -15.06
CA GLY A 153 -7.23 10.13 -14.74
C GLY A 153 -7.53 10.45 -13.28
N ASP A 154 -7.69 11.75 -13.03
CA ASP A 154 -7.94 12.28 -11.69
C ASP A 154 -9.35 11.91 -11.20
N ARG A 155 -9.54 11.95 -9.87
CA ARG A 155 -10.84 11.74 -9.22
C ARG A 155 -11.47 10.40 -9.59
N THR A 156 -10.65 9.37 -9.72
CA THR A 156 -11.12 8.00 -9.85
C THR A 156 -11.76 7.56 -8.52
N HIS A 157 -13.02 7.10 -8.54
CA HIS A 157 -13.74 6.62 -7.36
C HIS A 157 -14.06 5.14 -7.49
N ILE A 158 -13.69 4.33 -6.50
CA ILE A 158 -13.90 2.87 -6.53
C ILE A 158 -14.61 2.43 -5.25
N TYR A 159 -15.77 1.79 -5.42
CA TYR A 159 -16.57 1.22 -4.33
C TYR A 159 -16.68 -0.28 -4.51
N VAL A 160 -16.14 -1.04 -3.56
CA VAL A 160 -16.07 -2.51 -3.63
C VAL A 160 -16.77 -3.16 -2.45
N ASN A 161 -17.81 -3.93 -2.76
CA ASN A 161 -18.53 -4.77 -1.81
C ASN A 161 -18.28 -6.25 -2.09
N GLY A 162 -17.08 -6.71 -1.71
CA GLY A 162 -16.56 -8.08 -1.84
C GLY A 162 -15.84 -8.50 -0.55
N GLN A 163 -16.04 -9.72 -0.02
CA GLN A 163 -15.48 -10.19 1.28
C GLN A 163 -13.97 -10.04 1.33
N SER A 164 -13.35 -10.24 0.19
CA SER A 164 -11.92 -10.24 -0.12
C SER A 164 -11.63 -9.28 -1.28
N GLY A 165 -12.61 -8.43 -1.61
CA GLY A 165 -12.57 -7.57 -2.77
C GLY A 165 -11.67 -6.38 -2.56
N ASP A 166 -10.81 -6.13 -3.53
CA ASP A 166 -9.85 -5.04 -3.52
C ASP A 166 -10.32 -3.92 -4.44
N GLY A 167 -10.07 -2.66 -4.05
CA GLY A 167 -10.26 -1.52 -4.95
C GLY A 167 -9.41 -1.67 -6.21
N ILE A 168 -8.12 -1.89 -6.00
CA ILE A 168 -7.13 -2.19 -7.04
C ILE A 168 -6.36 -3.44 -6.66
N ASN A 169 -6.35 -4.44 -7.54
CA ASN A 169 -5.63 -5.70 -7.40
C ASN A 169 -4.63 -5.88 -8.54
N ALA A 170 -3.36 -5.58 -8.27
CA ALA A 170 -2.26 -5.73 -9.21
C ALA A 170 -1.58 -7.10 -9.07
N GLY A 171 -1.74 -7.94 -10.11
CA GLY A 171 -0.97 -9.17 -10.25
C GLY A 171 -1.55 -10.37 -9.52
N TYR A 172 -2.88 -10.47 -9.43
CA TYR A 172 -3.47 -11.73 -8.98
C TYR A 172 -2.94 -12.87 -9.85
N SER A 173 -2.45 -13.91 -9.19
CA SER A 173 -1.85 -15.07 -9.81
C SER A 173 -2.37 -16.29 -9.07
N SER A 174 -3.18 -17.11 -9.74
CA SER A 174 -3.64 -18.36 -9.12
C SER A 174 -2.46 -19.32 -9.03
N PHE A 175 -2.11 -19.71 -7.80
CA PHE A 175 -0.96 -20.58 -7.51
C PHE A 175 -1.01 -21.92 -8.26
N SER A 176 -2.21 -22.42 -8.56
CA SER A 176 -2.42 -23.65 -9.33
C SER A 176 -2.15 -23.52 -10.82
N GLN A 177 -2.12 -22.30 -11.37
CA GLN A 177 -1.89 -22.06 -12.81
C GLN A 177 -0.47 -21.57 -13.12
N GLY A 178 0.39 -21.35 -12.11
CA GLY A 178 1.80 -20.96 -12.31
C GLY A 178 2.01 -19.60 -13.00
N SER A 179 1.00 -18.72 -12.98
CA SER A 179 1.00 -17.48 -13.76
C SER A 179 1.81 -16.36 -13.08
N LEU A 180 2.70 -15.69 -13.81
CA LEU A 180 3.66 -14.70 -13.31
C LEU A 180 3.14 -13.25 -13.24
N GLY A 181 1.90 -12.99 -13.66
CA GLY A 181 1.30 -11.69 -13.97
C GLY A 181 1.99 -10.43 -13.43
N SER A 182 2.74 -9.76 -14.30
CA SER A 182 3.24 -8.40 -14.09
C SER A 182 2.24 -7.35 -14.57
N ALA A 183 2.13 -6.25 -13.82
CA ALA A 183 1.19 -5.17 -14.08
C ALA A 183 1.74 -3.80 -13.65
N ASN A 184 1.38 -2.78 -14.44
CA ASN A 184 1.59 -1.38 -14.11
C ASN A 184 0.24 -0.65 -14.08
N ILE A 185 -0.19 -0.22 -12.90
CA ILE A 185 -1.43 0.54 -12.73
C ILE A 185 -1.07 1.97 -12.33
N TYR A 186 -1.57 2.94 -13.08
CA TYR A 186 -1.35 4.36 -12.87
C TYR A 186 -2.70 5.04 -12.66
N VAL A 187 -2.81 5.81 -11.58
CA VAL A 187 -4.00 6.58 -11.22
C VAL A 187 -3.57 8.01 -10.98
N GLY A 188 -4.37 8.96 -11.48
CA GLY A 188 -4.17 10.39 -11.24
C GLY A 188 -4.32 10.80 -9.76
N ASP A 189 -4.53 12.09 -9.56
CA ASP A 189 -4.76 12.67 -8.23
C ASP A 189 -6.17 12.33 -7.71
N ASP A 190 -6.37 12.50 -6.40
CA ASP A 190 -7.68 12.43 -5.74
C ASP A 190 -8.38 11.07 -5.94
N LEU A 191 -7.61 9.97 -6.01
CA LEU A 191 -8.16 8.61 -5.98
C LEU A 191 -8.98 8.40 -4.71
N TYR A 192 -10.23 7.95 -4.82
CA TYR A 192 -11.04 7.49 -3.70
C TYR A 192 -11.30 5.99 -3.80
N ILE A 193 -11.07 5.25 -2.71
CA ILE A 193 -11.44 3.83 -2.60
C ILE A 193 -12.21 3.59 -1.31
N GLU A 194 -13.33 2.89 -1.41
CA GLU A 194 -14.02 2.31 -0.25
C GLU A 194 -14.24 0.80 -0.43
N THR A 195 -13.78 0.01 0.54
CA THR A 195 -14.03 -1.43 0.58
C THR A 195 -14.72 -1.87 1.89
N THR A 196 -15.71 -2.75 1.78
CA THR A 196 -16.57 -3.15 2.92
C THR A 196 -16.38 -4.59 3.38
N GLY A 197 -15.80 -5.48 2.57
CA GLY A 197 -15.67 -6.88 2.95
C GLY A 197 -14.53 -7.16 3.92
N SER A 198 -14.65 -8.27 4.66
CA SER A 198 -13.77 -8.65 5.76
C SER A 198 -12.28 -8.42 5.44
N THR A 199 -11.74 -9.16 4.48
CA THR A 199 -10.32 -9.10 4.09
C THR A 199 -10.10 -8.21 2.86
N GLY A 200 -11.04 -7.31 2.56
CA GLY A 200 -10.96 -6.42 1.41
C GLY A 200 -9.85 -5.38 1.60
N ARG A 201 -9.26 -4.93 0.49
CA ARG A 201 -8.13 -4.00 0.53
C ARG A 201 -8.38 -2.78 -0.32
N GLY A 202 -7.80 -1.65 0.06
CA GLY A 202 -7.79 -0.50 -0.83
C GLY A 202 -7.01 -0.83 -2.10
N ILE A 203 -5.71 -1.09 -1.91
CA ILE A 203 -4.79 -1.47 -2.98
C ILE A 203 -4.02 -2.73 -2.58
N SER A 204 -3.91 -3.69 -3.49
CA SER A 204 -3.04 -4.85 -3.36
C SER A 204 -2.09 -4.98 -4.54
N ALA A 205 -0.83 -5.30 -4.25
CA ALA A 205 0.15 -5.70 -5.26
C ALA A 205 0.86 -6.98 -4.82
N TYR A 206 0.86 -7.99 -5.71
CA TYR A 206 1.43 -9.30 -5.43
C TYR A 206 2.23 -9.85 -6.61
N ALA A 207 3.54 -9.90 -6.50
CA ALA A 207 4.45 -10.49 -7.47
C ALA A 207 4.69 -11.97 -7.14
N LEU A 208 4.25 -12.89 -8.00
CA LEU A 208 4.48 -14.32 -7.76
C LEU A 208 5.98 -14.65 -7.86
N ASN A 209 6.48 -15.39 -6.87
CA ASN A 209 7.89 -15.76 -6.69
C ASN A 209 8.78 -14.59 -6.26
N ASP A 210 9.22 -13.76 -7.21
CA ASP A 210 10.13 -12.64 -6.96
C ASP A 210 10.17 -11.65 -8.15
N ALA A 211 10.92 -10.56 -7.97
CA ALA A 211 11.07 -9.46 -8.93
C ALA A 211 11.68 -9.86 -10.28
N SER A 212 12.32 -11.03 -10.40
CA SER A 212 12.83 -11.56 -11.67
C SER A 212 11.73 -12.19 -12.52
N LYS A 213 10.63 -12.60 -11.88
CA LYS A 213 9.50 -13.28 -12.53
C LYS A 213 8.29 -12.38 -12.70
N ALA A 214 8.04 -11.50 -11.73
CA ALA A 214 6.85 -10.69 -11.66
C ALA A 214 7.17 -9.30 -11.10
N LYS A 215 6.58 -8.25 -11.69
CA LYS A 215 6.58 -6.90 -11.10
C LYS A 215 5.19 -6.30 -11.16
N ASN A 216 4.67 -5.92 -9.99
CA ASN A 216 3.34 -5.36 -9.85
C ASN A 216 3.44 -4.01 -9.17
N ASN A 217 3.28 -2.96 -9.98
CA ASN A 217 3.41 -1.57 -9.59
C ASN A 217 2.04 -0.91 -9.61
N VAL A 218 1.66 -0.28 -8.50
CA VAL A 218 0.52 0.65 -8.44
C VAL A 218 1.03 2.02 -8.03
N ILE A 219 0.87 3.01 -8.91
CA ILE A 219 1.31 4.36 -8.64
C ILE A 219 0.12 5.30 -8.73
N VAL A 220 -0.07 6.08 -7.67
CA VAL A 220 -1.18 7.03 -7.54
C VAL A 220 -0.61 8.44 -7.35
N GLY A 221 -1.33 9.44 -7.84
CA GLY A 221 -1.06 10.85 -7.61
C GLY A 221 -1.24 11.29 -6.16
N ASP A 222 -1.38 12.59 -5.97
CA ASP A 222 -1.56 13.21 -4.66
C ASP A 222 -3.01 13.05 -4.16
N ARG A 223 -3.21 13.20 -2.85
CA ARG A 223 -4.52 13.25 -2.15
C ARG A 223 -5.38 11.99 -2.32
N ALA A 224 -4.76 10.83 -2.49
CA ALA A 224 -5.48 9.56 -2.47
C ALA A 224 -6.17 9.33 -1.12
N HIS A 225 -7.45 8.97 -1.11
CA HIS A 225 -8.25 8.65 0.07
C HIS A 225 -8.75 7.21 0.02
N ILE A 226 -8.30 6.39 0.96
CA ILE A 226 -8.60 4.95 1.02
C ILE A 226 -9.31 4.64 2.34
N VAL A 227 -10.49 4.03 2.25
CA VAL A 227 -11.31 3.60 3.38
C VAL A 227 -11.55 2.10 3.31
N THR A 228 -11.21 1.36 4.37
CA THR A 228 -11.52 -0.07 4.47
C THR A 228 -12.22 -0.41 5.77
N ARG A 229 -13.28 -1.22 5.70
CA ARG A 229 -14.18 -1.46 6.85
C ARG A 229 -14.14 -2.86 7.44
N GLY A 230 -13.67 -3.86 6.69
CA GLY A 230 -13.77 -5.25 7.10
C GLY A 230 -12.74 -5.71 8.14
N THR A 231 -13.04 -6.79 8.85
CA THR A 231 -12.10 -7.48 9.76
C THR A 231 -10.93 -8.08 8.99
N TYR A 232 -9.70 -7.73 9.36
CA TYR A 232 -8.45 -8.01 8.62
C TYR A 232 -8.29 -7.22 7.32
N ALA A 233 -9.08 -6.16 7.11
CA ALA A 233 -8.92 -5.30 5.94
C ALA A 233 -7.61 -4.51 6.01
N GLU A 234 -7.07 -4.18 4.84
CA GLU A 234 -5.79 -3.48 4.72
C GLU A 234 -5.97 -2.27 3.79
N GLY A 235 -5.51 -1.09 4.18
CA GLY A 235 -5.52 0.07 3.29
C GLY A 235 -4.67 -0.21 2.05
N ILE A 236 -3.41 -0.57 2.29
CA ILE A 236 -2.49 -1.02 1.24
C ILE A 236 -1.80 -2.30 1.68
N ARG A 237 -1.76 -3.30 0.79
CA ARG A 237 -0.96 -4.52 0.96
C ARG A 237 0.01 -4.72 -0.19
N THR A 238 1.27 -4.92 0.14
CA THR A 238 2.26 -5.49 -0.78
C THR A 238 2.86 -6.76 -0.21
N ASN A 239 3.14 -7.73 -1.07
CA ASN A 239 3.79 -8.96 -0.66
C ASN A 239 4.62 -9.56 -1.80
N GLN A 240 5.78 -10.11 -1.46
CA GLN A 240 6.82 -10.63 -2.35
C GLN A 240 7.66 -9.56 -3.06
N SER A 241 8.89 -9.95 -3.38
CA SER A 241 9.83 -9.15 -4.17
C SER A 241 9.21 -8.85 -5.53
N GLY A 242 9.23 -7.59 -5.95
CA GLY A 242 8.60 -7.13 -7.19
C GLY A 242 7.24 -6.45 -7.00
N SER A 243 6.66 -6.48 -5.80
CA SER A 243 5.45 -5.73 -5.47
C SER A 243 5.78 -4.34 -4.94
N TYR A 244 5.17 -3.33 -5.53
CA TYR A 244 5.40 -1.93 -5.19
C TYR A 244 4.12 -1.09 -5.29
N VAL A 245 3.87 -0.30 -4.25
CA VAL A 245 2.80 0.71 -4.25
C VAL A 245 3.39 2.05 -3.83
N ARG A 246 3.10 3.11 -4.60
CA ARG A 246 3.48 4.49 -4.28
C ARG A 246 2.26 5.40 -4.37
N LEU A 247 1.96 6.13 -3.29
CA LEU A 247 1.00 7.24 -3.32
C LEU A 247 1.74 8.57 -3.19
N GLY A 248 1.20 9.62 -3.81
CA GLY A 248 1.71 10.98 -3.71
C GLY A 248 1.55 11.60 -2.32
N ASN A 249 1.61 12.93 -2.27
CA ASN A 249 1.44 13.70 -1.04
C ASN A 249 0.00 13.65 -0.55
N GLU A 250 -0.20 13.89 0.75
CA GLU A 250 -1.51 14.09 1.37
C GLU A 250 -2.45 12.87 1.24
N ALA A 251 -1.89 11.67 1.08
CA ALA A 251 -2.68 10.44 1.09
C ALA A 251 -3.34 10.22 2.46
N ALA A 252 -4.64 9.92 2.48
CA ALA A 252 -5.42 9.59 3.66
C ALA A 252 -5.85 8.12 3.63
N ILE A 253 -5.54 7.36 4.68
CA ILE A 253 -5.85 5.93 4.79
C ILE A 253 -6.56 5.69 6.11
N GLU A 254 -7.77 5.14 6.06
CA GLU A 254 -8.61 4.87 7.22
C GLU A 254 -9.06 3.40 7.24
N THR A 255 -8.75 2.68 8.32
CA THR A 255 -9.17 1.29 8.48
C THR A 255 -9.92 1.06 9.79
N TYR A 256 -11.09 0.42 9.68
CA TYR A 256 -12.05 0.35 10.78
C TYR A 256 -12.21 -1.06 11.38
N GLY A 257 -11.62 -2.07 10.74
CA GLY A 257 -11.78 -3.47 11.14
C GLY A 257 -10.83 -3.94 12.24
N THR A 258 -11.25 -4.97 12.98
CA THR A 258 -10.36 -5.66 13.94
C THR A 258 -9.22 -6.33 13.17
N SER A 259 -8.00 -6.27 13.71
CA SER A 259 -6.77 -6.79 13.10
C SER A 259 -6.50 -6.19 11.70
N ALA A 260 -6.97 -4.97 11.45
CA ALA A 260 -6.74 -4.26 10.20
C ALA A 260 -5.37 -3.57 10.18
N TYR A 261 -4.87 -3.29 8.98
CA TYR A 261 -3.63 -2.55 8.80
C TYR A 261 -3.85 -1.33 7.92
N GLY A 262 -3.33 -0.16 8.29
CA GLY A 262 -3.24 0.95 7.34
C GLY A 262 -2.35 0.55 6.17
N LEU A 263 -1.10 0.21 6.49
CA LEU A 263 -0.10 -0.30 5.55
C LEU A 263 0.42 -1.67 6.00
N TYR A 264 0.43 -2.64 5.08
CA TYR A 264 1.04 -3.96 5.28
C TYR A 264 2.03 -4.24 4.15
N ALA A 265 3.32 -4.41 4.47
CA ALA A 265 4.32 -4.87 3.51
C ALA A 265 4.96 -6.18 3.98
N GLY A 266 5.07 -7.14 3.05
CA GLY A 266 5.60 -8.48 3.30
C GLY A 266 6.67 -8.92 2.28
N SER A 267 7.61 -9.77 2.70
CA SER A 267 8.50 -10.52 1.79
C SER A 267 9.23 -9.65 0.75
N ALA A 268 10.11 -8.74 1.17
CA ALA A 268 10.93 -7.87 0.30
C ALA A 268 10.14 -6.94 -0.67
N SER A 269 8.83 -6.77 -0.44
CA SER A 269 8.00 -5.78 -1.15
C SER A 269 8.18 -4.36 -0.60
N LYS A 270 7.61 -3.37 -1.29
CA LYS A 270 7.77 -1.95 -0.96
C LYS A 270 6.45 -1.17 -0.95
N ILE A 271 6.30 -0.24 -0.01
CA ILE A 271 5.25 0.79 0.02
C ILE A 271 5.91 2.15 0.26
N GLU A 272 5.51 3.18 -0.48
CA GLU A 272 6.00 4.54 -0.33
C GLU A 272 4.84 5.55 -0.33
N LEU A 273 4.76 6.39 0.70
CA LEU A 273 3.80 7.50 0.76
C LEU A 273 4.54 8.84 0.77
N GLY A 274 4.01 9.82 0.03
CA GLY A 274 4.52 11.20 0.01
C GLY A 274 4.26 11.98 1.31
N LYS A 275 4.53 13.28 1.27
CA LYS A 275 4.48 14.16 2.45
C LYS A 275 3.06 14.31 2.98
N ASN A 276 2.94 14.56 4.28
CA ASN A 276 1.66 14.83 4.95
C ASN A 276 0.64 13.67 4.85
N ALA A 277 1.09 12.42 4.65
CA ALA A 277 0.20 11.27 4.66
C ALA A 277 -0.48 11.10 6.03
N THR A 278 -1.77 10.76 6.06
CA THR A 278 -2.54 10.49 7.28
C THR A 278 -3.01 9.04 7.29
N ILE A 279 -2.73 8.31 8.37
CA ILE A 279 -3.11 6.91 8.54
C ILE A 279 -3.85 6.76 9.86
N THR A 280 -5.09 6.27 9.83
CA THR A 280 -5.91 6.05 11.02
C THR A 280 -6.40 4.60 11.06
N THR A 281 -6.23 3.93 12.21
CA THR A 281 -6.80 2.60 12.45
C THR A 281 -7.56 2.53 13.77
N ASP A 282 -8.78 2.01 13.73
CA ASP A 282 -9.72 2.20 14.86
C ASP A 282 -9.87 1.01 15.80
N ALA A 283 -9.89 -0.20 15.26
CA ALA A 283 -10.28 -1.37 16.02
C ALA A 283 -9.10 -2.15 16.63
N ALA A 284 -9.44 -3.12 17.46
CA ALA A 284 -8.48 -3.89 18.24
C ALA A 284 -7.47 -4.65 17.35
N SER A 285 -6.26 -4.84 17.85
CA SER A 285 -5.12 -5.50 17.18
C SER A 285 -4.73 -4.89 15.83
N ALA A 286 -5.20 -3.69 15.51
CA ALA A 286 -4.86 -3.01 14.27
C ALA A 286 -3.45 -2.40 14.33
N SER A 287 -2.82 -2.13 13.18
CA SER A 287 -1.59 -1.31 13.17
C SER A 287 -1.64 -0.28 12.05
N GLY A 288 -1.16 0.93 12.33
CA GLY A 288 -1.02 1.96 11.29
C GLY A 288 -0.09 1.50 10.18
N VAL A 289 1.10 1.07 10.57
CA VAL A 289 2.15 0.58 9.66
C VAL A 289 2.67 -0.77 10.15
N TYR A 290 2.73 -1.76 9.27
CA TYR A 290 3.27 -3.09 9.57
C TYR A 290 4.21 -3.60 8.46
N SER A 291 5.48 -3.86 8.81
CA SER A 291 6.52 -4.29 7.86
C SER A 291 7.17 -5.62 8.30
N THR A 292 7.23 -6.60 7.41
CA THR A 292 7.72 -7.96 7.69
C THR A 292 8.38 -8.65 6.49
N GLY A 293 9.21 -9.66 6.74
CA GLY A 293 9.87 -10.46 5.72
C GLY A 293 10.84 -9.66 4.85
N SER A 294 11.67 -8.79 5.45
CA SER A 294 12.59 -7.92 4.72
C SER A 294 11.94 -6.88 3.80
N SER A 295 10.63 -6.62 3.93
CA SER A 295 9.94 -5.53 3.22
C SER A 295 10.44 -4.15 3.65
N THR A 296 10.06 -3.11 2.90
CA THR A 296 10.31 -1.71 3.25
C THR A 296 9.04 -0.88 3.12
N ILE A 297 8.75 -0.08 4.13
CA ILE A 297 7.73 0.98 4.05
C ILE A 297 8.44 2.31 4.25
N THR A 298 8.20 3.30 3.38
CA THR A 298 8.73 4.65 3.54
C THR A 298 7.58 5.65 3.65
N LEU A 299 7.64 6.47 4.68
CA LEU A 299 6.76 7.63 4.86
C LEU A 299 7.63 8.89 4.77
N ASP A 300 7.29 9.81 3.89
CA ASP A 300 7.98 11.10 3.81
C ASP A 300 7.60 12.02 5.00
N GLU A 301 8.07 13.26 4.98
CA GLU A 301 7.88 14.25 6.03
C GLU A 301 6.41 14.45 6.44
N ARG A 302 6.21 14.79 7.72
CA ARG A 302 4.92 15.22 8.29
C ARG A 302 3.78 14.19 8.21
N ALA A 303 4.11 12.91 8.07
CA ALA A 303 3.09 11.87 8.19
C ALA A 303 2.43 11.89 9.58
N THR A 304 1.14 11.57 9.64
CA THR A 304 0.36 11.45 10.88
C THR A 304 -0.22 10.04 10.98
N ILE A 305 0.07 9.34 12.07
CA ILE A 305 -0.41 7.97 12.32
C ILE A 305 -1.20 7.98 13.62
N THR A 306 -2.46 7.55 13.57
CA THR A 306 -3.33 7.42 14.74
C THR A 306 -3.84 5.99 14.86
N THR A 307 -3.72 5.40 16.04
CA THR A 307 -4.36 4.10 16.34
C THR A 307 -5.18 4.17 17.63
N ASN A 308 -6.40 3.62 17.58
CA ASN A 308 -7.37 3.77 18.67
C ASN A 308 -7.67 2.46 19.43
N GLY A 309 -7.43 1.31 18.82
CA GLY A 309 -7.83 0.01 19.38
C GLY A 309 -6.90 -0.57 20.44
N ALA A 310 -7.45 -1.46 21.27
CA ALA A 310 -6.66 -2.30 22.19
C ALA A 310 -5.63 -3.14 21.42
N SER A 311 -4.43 -3.33 21.97
CA SER A 311 -3.29 -4.00 21.31
C SER A 311 -2.91 -3.41 19.95
N ALA A 312 -3.27 -2.15 19.65
CA ALA A 312 -2.91 -1.52 18.38
C ALA A 312 -1.53 -0.87 18.42
N HIS A 313 -0.81 -0.86 17.29
CA HIS A 313 0.52 -0.26 17.17
C HIS A 313 0.53 0.86 16.14
N GLY A 314 1.24 1.96 16.43
CA GLY A 314 1.44 3.04 15.45
C GLY A 314 2.27 2.55 14.27
N VAL A 315 3.55 2.30 14.53
CA VAL A 315 4.50 1.72 13.57
C VAL A 315 5.05 0.42 14.14
N TYR A 316 4.91 -0.67 13.39
CA TYR A 316 5.43 -1.98 13.76
C TYR A 316 6.33 -2.57 12.66
N ALA A 317 7.63 -2.59 12.92
CA ALA A 317 8.61 -3.33 12.13
C ALA A 317 8.93 -4.67 12.80
N TYR A 318 8.48 -5.78 12.24
CA TYR A 318 8.68 -7.12 12.83
C TYR A 318 9.93 -7.84 12.31
N THR A 319 10.16 -7.81 11.00
CA THR A 319 11.39 -8.33 10.36
C THR A 319 11.71 -7.54 9.09
N GLY A 320 10.90 -6.52 8.77
CA GLY A 320 11.14 -5.57 7.69
C GLY A 320 11.65 -4.24 8.22
N ALA A 321 11.73 -3.27 7.33
CA ALA A 321 12.14 -1.90 7.62
C ALA A 321 10.97 -0.92 7.47
N VAL A 322 10.97 0.13 8.29
CA VAL A 322 10.14 1.32 8.13
C VAL A 322 11.04 2.56 8.18
N ASN A 323 11.06 3.35 7.13
CA ASN A 323 11.77 4.62 7.05
C ASN A 323 10.78 5.76 7.21
N ILE A 324 11.07 6.72 8.09
CA ILE A 324 10.16 7.79 8.45
C ILE A 324 10.86 9.15 8.29
N GLY A 325 10.23 10.05 7.54
CA GLY A 325 10.69 11.42 7.34
C GLY A 325 10.57 12.31 8.57
N ASP A 326 10.97 13.57 8.41
CA ASP A 326 10.97 14.57 9.49
C ASP A 326 9.56 15.02 9.91
N ASN A 327 9.41 15.38 11.18
CA ASN A 327 8.18 15.88 11.82
C ASN A 327 6.97 14.93 11.75
N VAL A 328 7.19 13.63 11.83
CA VAL A 328 6.09 12.64 11.94
C VAL A 328 5.32 12.83 13.26
N THR A 329 4.02 12.59 13.25
CA THR A 329 3.18 12.50 14.45
C THR A 329 2.61 11.09 14.58
N ILE A 330 2.79 10.47 15.75
CA ILE A 330 2.23 9.15 16.08
C ILE A 330 1.44 9.26 17.37
N ALA A 331 0.15 8.93 17.32
CA ALA A 331 -0.75 8.88 18.45
C ALA A 331 -1.32 7.46 18.61
N VAL A 332 -1.03 6.81 19.73
CA VAL A 332 -1.60 5.51 20.10
C VAL A 332 -2.48 5.72 21.32
N ASN A 333 -3.79 5.66 21.13
CA ASN A 333 -4.76 6.20 22.09
C ASN A 333 -5.29 5.16 23.08
N SER A 334 -4.98 3.87 22.90
CA SER A 334 -5.31 2.81 23.86
C SER A 334 -4.07 2.27 24.57
N SER A 335 -4.25 1.87 25.83
CA SER A 335 -3.26 1.12 26.63
C SER A 335 -3.68 -0.33 26.87
N GLU A 336 -4.86 -0.72 26.37
CA GLU A 336 -5.50 -1.98 26.67
C GLU A 336 -4.91 -3.13 25.86
N LYS A 337 -5.04 -4.34 26.39
CA LYS A 337 -4.70 -5.59 25.70
C LYS A 337 -5.97 -6.35 25.35
N THR A 338 -6.00 -6.96 24.17
CA THR A 338 -7.11 -7.84 23.77
C THR A 338 -7.17 -9.14 24.56
N SER A 339 -6.06 -9.55 25.18
CA SER A 339 -5.98 -10.69 26.10
C SER A 339 -4.73 -10.60 26.98
N SER A 340 -4.62 -11.43 28.02
CA SER A 340 -3.44 -11.48 28.90
C SER A 340 -2.14 -11.87 28.17
N SER A 341 -2.24 -12.52 27.02
CA SER A 341 -1.11 -12.92 26.17
C SER A 341 -0.86 -11.96 25.00
N ALA A 342 -1.76 -11.02 24.74
CA ALA A 342 -1.59 -10.05 23.65
C ALA A 342 -0.48 -9.04 23.97
N GLN A 343 0.15 -8.52 22.92
CA GLN A 343 1.09 -7.42 23.04
C GLN A 343 0.32 -6.15 23.44
N ALA A 344 0.96 -5.31 24.27
CA ALA A 344 0.41 -4.01 24.60
C ALA A 344 0.59 -3.04 23.43
N PRO A 345 -0.22 -1.98 23.35
CA PRO A 345 -0.04 -0.92 22.37
C PRO A 345 1.34 -0.24 22.46
N HIS A 346 1.91 0.10 21.30
CA HIS A 346 3.21 0.80 21.20
C HIS A 346 3.18 1.86 20.10
N GLY A 347 3.89 2.97 20.31
CA GLY A 347 4.07 4.03 19.32
C GLY A 347 4.91 3.54 18.13
N MET A 348 6.20 3.34 18.37
CA MET A 348 7.12 2.66 17.45
C MET A 348 7.59 1.35 18.07
N TYR A 349 7.42 0.27 17.34
CA TYR A 349 7.74 -1.08 17.79
C TYR A 349 8.63 -1.78 16.76
N ALA A 350 9.90 -1.92 17.09
CA ALA A 350 10.85 -2.71 16.32
C ALA A 350 11.08 -4.03 17.04
N TRP A 351 10.71 -5.14 16.42
CA TRP A 351 10.86 -6.47 17.01
C TRP A 351 11.65 -7.38 16.08
N SER A 352 12.26 -8.47 16.57
CA SER A 352 12.81 -9.57 15.74
C SER A 352 13.66 -9.13 14.53
N ARG A 353 14.62 -8.22 14.75
CA ARG A 353 15.46 -7.59 13.70
C ARG A 353 14.76 -6.60 12.78
N GLY A 354 13.49 -6.30 13.02
CA GLY A 354 12.81 -5.17 12.40
C GLY A 354 13.54 -3.86 12.70
N VAL A 355 13.52 -2.95 11.73
CA VAL A 355 14.24 -1.68 11.79
C VAL A 355 13.27 -0.54 11.55
N ILE A 356 13.33 0.49 12.40
CA ILE A 356 12.65 1.76 12.19
C ILE A 356 13.72 2.84 12.14
N THR A 357 13.82 3.57 11.03
CA THR A 357 14.77 4.68 10.84
C THR A 357 14.01 5.99 10.73
N LEU A 358 14.52 7.03 11.39
CA LEU A 358 13.98 8.38 11.33
C LEU A 358 15.02 9.32 10.73
N GLU A 359 14.61 10.05 9.70
CA GLU A 359 15.43 11.08 9.04
C GLU A 359 15.37 12.44 9.77
N GLY A 360 14.47 12.57 10.76
CA GLY A 360 14.25 13.80 11.50
C GLY A 360 13.48 13.61 12.81
N GLY A 361 12.91 14.71 13.31
CA GLY A 361 12.14 14.75 14.56
C GLY A 361 10.79 14.04 14.48
N ALA A 362 10.25 13.68 15.65
CA ALA A 362 8.95 13.02 15.77
C ALA A 362 8.18 13.47 17.02
N THR A 363 6.86 13.57 16.91
CA THR A 363 5.95 13.59 18.06
C THR A 363 5.37 12.19 18.25
N VAL A 364 5.60 11.56 19.39
CA VAL A 364 5.06 10.23 19.71
C VAL A 364 4.34 10.29 21.04
N THR A 365 3.04 10.00 21.03
CA THR A 365 2.21 9.91 22.23
C THR A 365 1.60 8.53 22.33
N THR A 366 1.74 7.89 23.48
CA THR A 366 1.14 6.58 23.76
C THR A 366 0.32 6.61 25.03
N ALA A 367 -0.90 6.09 24.96
CA ALA A 367 -1.68 5.78 26.14
C ALA A 367 -1.04 4.58 26.87
N GLY A 368 -0.83 4.73 28.17
CA GLY A 368 -0.17 3.72 28.99
C GLY A 368 1.33 3.92 29.15
N GLN A 369 1.91 3.13 30.04
CA GLN A 369 3.32 3.16 30.44
C GLN A 369 3.78 1.73 30.70
N ARG A 370 4.98 1.55 31.27
CA ARG A 370 5.53 0.23 31.59
C ARG A 370 4.57 -0.72 32.31
N ASP A 371 3.71 -0.24 33.22
CA ASP A 371 2.80 -1.11 33.97
C ASP A 371 1.70 -1.74 33.10
N SER A 372 1.24 -1.05 32.04
CA SER A 372 0.39 -1.65 31.00
C SER A 372 1.22 -2.46 29.99
N GLY A 373 2.54 -2.30 30.01
CA GLY A 373 3.48 -2.84 29.04
C GLY A 373 3.56 -2.02 27.76
N SER A 374 3.02 -0.80 27.76
CA SER A 374 3.00 0.12 26.61
C SER A 374 4.24 1.02 26.61
N TYR A 375 4.69 1.43 25.42
CA TYR A 375 5.90 2.24 25.25
C TYR A 375 5.76 3.14 24.02
N ALA A 376 6.28 4.36 24.11
CA ALA A 376 6.45 5.24 22.97
C ALA A 376 7.41 4.61 21.95
N LEU A 377 8.55 4.11 22.42
CA LEU A 377 9.54 3.40 21.60
C LEU A 377 9.86 2.04 22.24
N ASN A 378 9.70 0.95 21.50
CA ASN A 378 10.03 -0.40 21.97
C ASN A 378 10.88 -1.12 20.93
N ALA A 379 12.13 -1.42 21.29
CA ALA A 379 13.03 -2.28 20.53
C ALA A 379 13.17 -3.62 21.25
N GLY A 380 12.73 -4.71 20.65
CA GLY A 380 12.72 -6.03 21.26
C GLY A 380 13.32 -7.13 20.37
N ASN A 381 13.94 -8.13 20.99
CA ASN A 381 14.46 -9.31 20.29
C ASN A 381 15.33 -8.96 19.06
N GLY A 382 16.32 -8.07 19.23
CA GLY A 382 17.20 -7.64 18.14
C GLY A 382 16.63 -6.55 17.23
N GLY A 383 15.43 -6.01 17.51
CA GLY A 383 14.88 -4.86 16.79
C GLY A 383 15.69 -3.57 17.01
N VAL A 384 15.65 -2.67 16.02
CA VAL A 384 16.42 -1.40 16.03
C VAL A 384 15.49 -0.23 15.75
N ILE A 385 15.58 0.81 16.56
CA ILE A 385 15.01 2.13 16.28
C ILE A 385 16.18 3.12 16.19
N ASP A 386 16.39 3.71 15.01
CA ASP A 386 17.49 4.62 14.72
C ASP A 386 16.96 6.03 14.40
N ALA A 387 17.09 6.93 15.38
CA ALA A 387 16.85 8.37 15.25
C ALA A 387 18.16 9.16 15.43
N SER A 388 19.27 8.64 14.91
CA SER A 388 20.58 9.30 14.96
C SER A 388 20.67 10.58 14.13
N ALA A 389 19.81 10.73 13.10
CA ALA A 389 19.73 11.93 12.28
C ALA A 389 19.42 13.21 13.09
N GLY A 390 18.76 13.06 14.24
CA GLY A 390 18.40 14.17 15.12
C GLY A 390 17.11 14.87 14.72
N GLY A 391 16.84 16.01 15.36
CA GLY A 391 15.63 16.79 15.13
C GLY A 391 14.85 17.09 16.40
N LYS A 392 13.64 17.64 16.23
CA LYS A 392 12.76 17.97 17.36
C LYS A 392 11.89 16.78 17.72
N PHE A 393 12.11 16.23 18.90
CA PHE A 393 11.32 15.14 19.45
C PHE A 393 10.38 15.62 20.55
N VAL A 394 9.12 15.18 20.50
CA VAL A 394 8.16 15.30 21.60
C VAL A 394 7.66 13.89 21.92
N LEU A 395 8.26 13.26 22.92
CA LEU A 395 7.93 11.90 23.34
C LEU A 395 7.13 11.94 24.64
N ASN A 396 5.91 11.42 24.61
CA ASN A 396 5.07 11.23 25.79
C ASN A 396 4.79 9.74 25.98
N GLY A 397 5.63 9.09 26.78
CA GLY A 397 5.64 7.65 27.00
C GLY A 397 7.04 7.11 27.32
N ASP A 398 7.05 5.93 27.93
CA ASP A 398 8.27 5.19 28.25
C ASP A 398 8.98 4.65 27.01
N ILE A 399 10.28 4.36 27.14
CA ILE A 399 11.07 3.68 26.12
C ILE A 399 11.68 2.39 26.65
N LEU A 400 11.70 1.33 25.82
CA LEU A 400 12.26 0.03 26.17
C LEU A 400 13.19 -0.48 25.08
N SER A 401 14.43 -0.83 25.45
CA SER A 401 15.26 -1.71 24.64
C SER A 401 15.49 -3.03 25.39
N ALA A 402 15.05 -4.15 24.82
CA ALA A 402 15.13 -5.43 25.52
C ALA A 402 15.39 -6.65 24.63
N GLY A 403 16.41 -7.42 25.02
CA GLY A 403 16.75 -8.69 24.41
C GLY A 403 17.64 -8.57 23.17
N GLY A 404 17.85 -9.71 22.52
CA GLY A 404 18.70 -9.85 21.36
C GLY A 404 18.49 -11.21 20.71
N ILE A 405 18.94 -11.34 19.47
CA ILE A 405 18.94 -12.57 18.69
C ILE A 405 20.37 -13.07 18.57
N ALA A 406 20.59 -14.35 18.86
CA ALA A 406 21.88 -15.00 18.64
C ALA A 406 22.25 -15.03 17.15
N ALA A 407 23.54 -15.20 16.87
CA ALA A 407 24.00 -15.41 15.50
C ALA A 407 23.41 -16.70 14.93
N THR A 408 23.10 -16.70 13.63
CA THR A 408 22.82 -17.91 12.84
C THR A 408 23.99 -18.15 11.87
N SER A 409 23.90 -19.20 11.05
CA SER A 409 24.87 -19.42 9.97
C SER A 409 24.86 -18.31 8.90
N THR A 410 23.80 -17.49 8.83
CA THR A 410 23.61 -16.48 7.79
C THR A 410 23.52 -15.04 8.32
N LEU A 411 23.29 -14.84 9.62
CA LEU A 411 23.13 -13.51 10.22
C LEU A 411 23.92 -13.38 11.53
N PRO A 412 24.62 -12.25 11.78
CA PRO A 412 25.34 -12.03 13.03
C PRO A 412 24.38 -11.82 14.21
N ALA A 413 24.84 -12.06 15.44
CA ALA A 413 24.07 -11.73 16.63
C ALA A 413 23.66 -10.25 16.63
N GLN A 414 22.46 -9.94 17.14
CA GLN A 414 21.91 -8.59 17.13
C GLN A 414 21.18 -8.29 18.44
N ASN A 415 21.65 -7.29 19.16
CA ASN A 415 20.95 -6.76 20.33
C ASN A 415 19.89 -5.75 19.90
N SER A 416 18.87 -5.59 20.74
CA SER A 416 17.93 -4.49 20.58
C SER A 416 18.59 -3.15 20.86
N THR A 417 18.29 -2.14 20.04
CA THR A 417 18.88 -0.81 20.16
C THR A 417 17.84 0.27 19.91
N ILE A 418 17.88 1.34 20.70
CA ILE A 418 17.22 2.61 20.42
C ILE A 418 18.31 3.68 20.44
N THR A 419 18.54 4.32 19.30
CA THR A 419 19.41 5.50 19.18
C THR A 419 18.53 6.72 19.04
N LEU A 420 18.72 7.73 19.89
CA LEU A 420 17.90 8.94 19.89
C LEU A 420 18.80 10.17 20.04
N ASN A 421 18.87 10.99 18.99
CA ASN A 421 19.50 12.30 19.05
C ASN A 421 18.39 13.37 19.21
N MET A 422 18.30 13.99 20.39
CA MET A 422 17.23 14.93 20.73
C MET A 422 17.76 16.37 20.71
N ASP A 423 17.43 17.11 19.66
CA ASP A 423 17.88 18.50 19.46
C ASP A 423 16.71 19.49 19.53
N ASN A 424 16.93 20.77 19.22
CA ASN A 424 15.87 21.74 18.92
C ASN A 424 14.74 21.87 19.98
N ASN A 425 15.11 21.95 21.25
CA ASN A 425 14.18 22.00 22.39
C ASN A 425 13.23 20.80 22.44
N SER A 426 13.76 19.61 22.15
CA SER A 426 13.06 18.36 22.34
C SER A 426 12.57 18.18 23.78
N LEU A 427 11.45 17.48 23.92
CA LEU A 427 10.85 17.12 25.20
C LEU A 427 10.62 15.62 25.24
N TRP A 428 11.03 14.99 26.35
CA TRP A 428 10.64 13.63 26.67
C TRP A 428 10.02 13.59 28.07
N ASN A 429 8.80 13.08 28.13
CA ASN A 429 8.04 12.80 29.33
C ASN A 429 7.83 11.28 29.44
N GLY A 430 8.71 10.60 30.18
CA GLY A 430 8.67 9.14 30.38
C GLY A 430 9.93 8.63 31.08
N ALA A 431 10.04 7.30 31.19
CA ALA A 431 11.19 6.61 31.74
C ALA A 431 11.83 5.65 30.71
N SER A 432 13.14 5.42 30.83
CA SER A 432 13.86 4.42 30.04
C SER A 432 14.02 3.11 30.78
N TYR A 433 13.92 2.02 30.03
CA TYR A 433 14.13 0.67 30.52
C TYR A 433 15.06 -0.10 29.59
N ILE A 434 15.96 -0.85 30.21
CA ILE A 434 16.81 -1.84 29.55
C ILE A 434 16.48 -3.19 30.18
N GLY A 435 16.16 -4.18 29.37
CA GLY A 435 15.72 -5.48 29.88
C GLY A 435 16.40 -6.66 29.20
N GLU A 436 16.66 -7.72 29.95
CA GLU A 436 16.90 -9.04 29.39
C GLU A 436 15.54 -9.71 29.13
N GLN A 437 15.26 -10.13 27.90
CA GLN A 437 14.12 -10.99 27.67
C GLN A 437 14.45 -12.40 28.14
N ARG A 438 13.83 -12.83 29.24
CA ARG A 438 13.81 -14.25 29.61
C ARG A 438 13.03 -15.01 28.54
N GLN A 439 13.74 -15.66 27.62
CA GLN A 439 13.16 -16.75 26.85
C GLN A 439 12.68 -17.81 27.86
N ARG A 440 11.36 -17.96 28.01
CA ARG A 440 10.82 -19.15 28.67
C ARG A 440 11.06 -20.33 27.75
N TYR A 441 12.26 -20.90 27.78
CA TYR A 441 12.46 -22.27 27.31
C TYR A 441 11.53 -23.14 28.14
N ARG A 442 10.48 -23.68 27.50
CA ARG A 442 9.83 -24.88 28.04
C ARG A 442 10.85 -25.99 27.85
N ASP A 443 11.57 -26.31 28.92
CA ASP A 443 12.29 -27.58 29.02
C ASP A 443 11.24 -28.68 28.87
N TYR A 444 11.11 -29.22 27.66
CA TYR A 444 10.59 -30.56 27.50
C TYR A 444 11.67 -31.49 28.03
N ARG A 445 11.64 -31.78 29.33
CA ARG A 445 12.28 -32.99 29.84
C ARG A 445 11.57 -34.17 29.17
N ALA A 446 12.27 -34.84 28.27
CA ALA A 446 11.93 -36.19 27.89
C ALA A 446 11.88 -37.02 29.18
N TYR A 447 10.73 -37.66 29.42
CA TYR A 447 10.70 -38.82 30.30
C TYR A 447 11.34 -39.95 29.50
N ASP A 448 12.54 -40.37 29.91
CA ASP A 448 13.12 -41.63 29.48
C ASP A 448 12.36 -42.77 30.19
N GLU A 449 11.88 -43.74 29.41
CA GLU A 449 11.54 -45.09 29.86
C GLU A 449 12.79 -45.96 29.95
#